data_AF-A0A9E6BA58-F1
#
_entry.id   AF-A0A9E6BA58-F1
#
_cell.length_a   1.000
_cell.length_b   1.000
_cell.length_c   1.000
_cell.angle_alpha   90.00
_cell.angle_beta   90.00
_cell.angle_gamma   90.00
#
_symmetry.space_group_name_H-M   'P 1'
#
loop_
_entity.id
_entity.type
_entity.pdbx_description
1 polymer ?
#
loop_
_entity_poly.entity_id
_entity_poly.type
_entity_poly.pdbx_seq_one_letter_code
_entity_poly.pdbx_strand_id
1 'polypeptide(L)'
;MEYTQEIDRMCCVAKGADHGAAPIPEEGKWVKAKDISDISGLTHGVGRCAPQQGACKLTLNIKNGIIQEALVEVLGCSGMTHSAAMASEILPGKTILEALNTDLVCDAINTAMRELFLQIVYGRSQTAFSENGLPVGASLEDLGKGLRSQVGTSFGTLLKGSRYLELTEGYITKLALDEESQIIGYEFVHLGKMMEAVKKGTDANEALKGATGHYGRFDEAAKYIDPRKE
;
A
#
# COMPACT_ATOMS: atom_id res chain seq x y z
N MET A 1 -6.19 39.18 18.42
CA MET A 1 -7.11 39.17 17.26
C MET A 1 -7.79 40.52 17.25
N GLU A 2 -7.78 41.23 16.13
CA GLU A 2 -8.49 42.52 15.99
C GLU A 2 -9.84 42.25 15.33
N TYR A 3 -10.91 42.80 15.88
CA TYR A 3 -12.26 42.68 15.33
C TYR A 3 -12.61 43.93 14.53
N THR A 4 -13.51 43.77 13.55
CA THR A 4 -14.01 44.92 12.80
C THR A 4 -14.93 45.77 13.67
N GLN A 5 -15.03 47.06 13.37
CA GLN A 5 -15.98 47.96 14.07
C GLN A 5 -17.43 47.48 14.00
N GLU A 6 -17.78 46.72 12.95
CA GLU A 6 -19.11 46.16 12.78
C GLU A 6 -19.40 45.08 13.83
N ILE A 7 -18.43 44.19 14.11
CA ILE A 7 -18.55 43.15 15.15
C ILE A 7 -18.58 43.78 16.55
N ASP A 8 -17.74 44.77 16.83
CA ASP A 8 -17.70 45.44 18.14
C ASP A 8 -19.03 46.13 18.52
N ARG A 9 -19.84 46.50 17.53
CA ARG A 9 -21.15 47.15 17.75
C ARG A 9 -22.29 46.17 17.95
N MET A 10 -22.09 44.88 17.70
CA MET A 10 -23.13 43.86 17.87
C MET A 10 -23.23 43.41 19.33
N CYS A 11 -24.43 43.03 19.76
CA CYS A 11 -24.60 42.40 21.07
C CYS A 11 -24.16 40.92 21.01
N CYS A 12 -23.64 40.40 22.12
CA CYS A 12 -23.28 38.98 22.23
C CYS A 12 -24.55 38.10 22.20
N VAL A 13 -24.57 37.10 21.33
CA VAL A 13 -25.58 36.03 21.33
C VAL A 13 -24.97 34.80 22.01
N ALA A 14 -25.50 34.42 23.17
CA ALA A 14 -24.98 33.29 23.94
C ALA A 14 -25.34 31.93 23.29
N LYS A 15 -24.39 31.00 23.29
CA LYS A 15 -24.60 29.60 22.91
C LYS A 15 -25.13 28.81 24.12
N GLY A 16 -26.20 28.02 23.93
CA GLY A 16 -26.81 27.21 25.00
C GLY A 16 -26.06 25.91 25.31
N ALA A 17 -25.97 25.00 24.35
CA ALA A 17 -25.29 23.70 24.53
C ALA A 17 -23.85 23.74 23.98
N ASP A 18 -22.92 22.99 24.58
CA ASP A 18 -21.60 22.78 23.99
C ASP A 18 -21.67 21.70 22.90
N HIS A 19 -21.08 21.99 21.74
CA HIS A 19 -21.09 21.14 20.55
C HIS A 19 -19.63 20.88 20.14
N GLY A 20 -18.85 20.32 21.06
CA GLY A 20 -17.47 19.93 20.80
C GLY A 20 -17.37 18.81 19.77
N ALA A 21 -16.14 18.37 19.48
CA ALA A 21 -15.89 17.28 18.55
C ALA A 21 -16.66 16.00 18.92
N ALA A 22 -17.25 15.36 17.91
CA ALA A 22 -17.81 14.03 18.07
C ALA A 22 -16.66 13.03 18.34
N PRO A 23 -16.83 12.07 19.25
CA PRO A 23 -15.81 11.08 19.50
C PRO A 23 -15.66 10.16 18.28
N ILE A 24 -14.41 9.87 17.91
CA ILE A 24 -14.03 8.93 16.84
C ILE A 24 -13.27 7.74 17.42
N PRO A 25 -13.41 6.53 16.84
CA PRO A 25 -12.72 5.35 17.33
C PRO A 25 -11.26 5.32 16.87
N GLU A 26 -10.33 5.18 17.80
CA GLU A 26 -8.89 5.10 17.54
C GLU A 26 -8.21 4.21 18.58
N GLU A 27 -7.51 3.17 18.15
CA GLU A 27 -6.70 2.29 19.01
C GLU A 27 -7.43 1.75 20.24
N GLY A 28 -8.70 1.36 20.05
CA GLY A 28 -9.57 0.82 21.09
C GLY A 28 -10.19 1.88 22.01
N LYS A 29 -10.03 3.17 21.70
CA LYS A 29 -10.55 4.31 22.46
C LYS A 29 -11.56 5.11 21.64
N TRP A 30 -12.40 5.88 22.33
CA TRP A 30 -13.25 6.90 21.73
C TRP A 30 -12.67 8.27 22.06
N VAL A 31 -12.02 8.89 21.08
CA VAL A 31 -11.26 10.13 21.25
C VAL A 31 -12.04 11.29 20.65
N LYS A 32 -12.18 12.38 21.39
CA LYS A 32 -12.72 13.64 20.85
C LYS A 32 -11.57 14.45 20.26
N ALA A 33 -11.14 14.06 19.06
CA ALA A 33 -10.01 14.69 18.39
C ALA A 33 -10.27 16.18 18.12
N LYS A 34 -9.37 17.04 18.59
CA LYS A 34 -9.37 18.49 18.40
C LYS A 34 -8.07 18.97 17.80
N ASP A 35 -6.96 18.34 18.20
CA ASP A 35 -5.61 18.65 17.78
C ASP A 35 -5.01 17.47 17.00
N ILE A 36 -4.00 17.75 16.18
CA ILE A 36 -3.32 16.71 15.39
C ILE A 36 -2.73 15.62 16.31
N SER A 37 -2.25 16.01 17.49
CA SER A 37 -1.71 15.09 18.49
C SER A 37 -2.72 14.07 19.02
N ASP A 38 -4.02 14.31 18.84
CA ASP A 38 -5.06 13.37 19.27
C ASP A 38 -5.20 12.18 18.32
N ILE A 39 -4.66 12.27 17.11
CA ILE A 39 -4.86 11.28 16.04
C ILE A 39 -3.83 10.17 16.13
N SER A 40 -4.29 8.92 16.24
CA SER A 40 -3.44 7.72 16.16
C SER A 40 -4.12 6.60 15.35
N GLY A 41 -3.29 5.80 14.70
CA GLY A 41 -3.72 4.58 14.04
C GLY A 41 -2.86 4.19 12.85
N LEU A 42 -2.99 2.93 12.46
CA LEU A 42 -2.42 2.40 11.22
C LEU A 42 -3.53 2.29 10.18
N THR A 43 -3.35 2.95 9.05
CA THR A 43 -4.32 2.97 7.96
C THR A 43 -3.63 3.24 6.63
N HIS A 44 -4.38 3.12 5.55
CA HIS A 44 -3.87 3.37 4.21
C HIS A 44 -4.84 4.20 3.37
N GLY A 45 -4.28 4.92 2.41
CA GLY A 45 -5.02 5.58 1.33
C GLY A 45 -4.56 5.03 -0.02
N VAL A 46 -5.46 5.03 -0.99
CA VAL A 46 -5.14 4.63 -2.37
C VAL A 46 -5.38 5.81 -3.29
N GLY A 47 -4.35 6.15 -4.06
CA GLY A 47 -4.40 7.23 -5.04
C GLY A 47 -3.99 6.76 -6.42
N ARG A 48 -4.26 7.62 -7.41
CA ARG A 48 -3.97 7.37 -8.83
C ARG A 48 -3.37 8.63 -9.42
N CYS A 49 -2.45 8.52 -10.36
CA CYS A 49 -1.99 9.70 -11.11
C CYS A 49 -3.07 10.14 -12.10
N ALA A 50 -2.99 11.33 -12.71
CA ALA A 50 -3.70 11.63 -13.95
C ALA A 50 -2.90 11.07 -15.17
N PRO A 51 -3.51 10.37 -16.14
CA PRO A 51 -4.94 10.05 -16.35
C PRO A 51 -5.35 8.66 -15.82
N GLN A 52 -4.95 8.33 -14.59
CA GLN A 52 -5.19 7.06 -13.86
C GLN A 52 -4.44 5.84 -14.43
N GLN A 53 -3.26 6.08 -15.01
CA GLN A 53 -2.40 5.02 -15.56
C GLN A 53 -1.59 4.27 -14.50
N GLY A 54 -1.45 4.85 -13.31
CA GLY A 54 -0.77 4.22 -12.19
C GLY A 54 -1.48 4.51 -10.87
N ALA A 55 -1.17 3.70 -9.88
CA ALA A 55 -1.78 3.73 -8.56
C ALA A 55 -0.73 3.64 -7.46
N CYS A 56 -1.04 4.23 -6.31
CA CYS A 56 -0.25 4.18 -5.09
C CYS A 56 -1.15 3.74 -3.93
N LYS A 57 -0.71 2.76 -3.15
CA LYS A 57 -1.23 2.51 -1.81
C LYS A 57 -0.20 3.03 -0.81
N LEU A 58 -0.56 4.09 -0.09
CA LEU A 58 0.23 4.67 0.98
C LEU A 58 -0.32 4.17 2.31
N THR A 59 0.50 3.49 3.10
CA THR A 59 0.14 3.03 4.45
C THR A 59 0.97 3.80 5.46
N LEU A 60 0.32 4.41 6.44
CA LEU A 60 0.98 5.15 7.52
C LEU A 60 0.62 4.55 8.88
N ASN A 61 1.62 4.48 9.76
CA ASN A 61 1.43 4.20 11.18
C ASN A 61 1.61 5.51 11.94
N ILE A 62 0.53 6.06 12.49
CA ILE A 62 0.51 7.37 13.13
C ILE A 62 0.35 7.18 14.63
N LYS A 63 1.21 7.84 15.42
CA LYS A 63 1.13 7.85 16.89
C LYS A 63 1.18 9.28 17.38
N ASN A 64 0.16 9.69 18.13
CA ASN A 64 0.02 11.04 18.67
C ASN A 64 0.24 12.13 17.60
N GLY A 65 -0.37 11.95 16.43
CA GLY A 65 -0.30 12.86 15.29
C GLY A 65 0.96 12.76 14.44
N ILE A 66 1.98 11.99 14.88
CA ILE A 66 3.27 11.86 14.20
C ILE A 66 3.33 10.54 13.42
N ILE A 67 3.72 10.63 12.15
CA ILE A 67 3.97 9.48 11.28
C ILE A 67 5.22 8.76 11.79
N GLN A 68 5.04 7.57 12.34
CA GLN A 68 6.14 6.69 12.74
C GLN A 68 6.67 5.90 11.55
N GLU A 69 5.77 5.52 10.62
CA GLU A 69 6.09 4.65 9.50
C GLU A 69 5.34 5.05 8.24
N ALA A 70 5.99 4.84 7.10
CA ALA A 70 5.39 5.01 5.79
C ALA A 70 5.79 3.84 4.88
N LEU A 71 4.82 3.01 4.50
CA LEU A 71 4.96 2.00 3.45
C LEU A 71 4.29 2.54 2.18
N VAL A 72 5.05 2.65 1.10
CA VAL A 72 4.59 3.21 -0.18
C VAL A 72 4.67 2.14 -1.27
N GLU A 73 3.52 1.64 -1.68
CA GLU A 73 3.40 0.60 -2.71
C GLU A 73 2.86 1.22 -3.99
N VAL A 74 3.57 1.06 -5.12
CA VAL A 74 3.19 1.72 -6.38
C VAL A 74 3.16 0.78 -7.57
N LEU A 75 2.23 1.05 -8.49
CA LEU A 75 2.13 0.46 -9.82
C LEU A 75 2.09 1.60 -10.83
N GLY A 76 3.13 1.78 -11.63
CA GLY A 76 3.18 2.87 -12.59
C GLY A 76 4.53 3.04 -13.27
N CYS A 77 4.78 4.25 -13.78
CA CYS A 77 6.05 4.59 -14.45
C CYS A 77 7.24 4.58 -13.48
N SER A 78 8.46 4.50 -14.01
CA SER A 78 9.69 4.57 -13.20
C SER A 78 9.81 5.85 -12.37
N GLY A 79 9.25 6.97 -12.86
CA GLY A 79 9.17 8.20 -12.07
C GLY A 79 8.35 8.03 -10.79
N MET A 80 7.27 7.24 -10.84
CA MET A 80 6.45 6.92 -9.68
C MET A 80 7.22 6.06 -8.67
N THR A 81 8.00 5.07 -9.14
CA THR A 81 8.81 4.23 -8.24
C THR A 81 9.91 5.00 -7.53
N HIS A 82 10.54 5.97 -8.20
CA HIS A 82 11.50 6.86 -7.54
C HIS A 82 10.84 7.84 -6.57
N SER A 83 9.64 8.35 -6.92
CA SER A 83 8.87 9.22 -6.02
C SER A 83 8.43 8.48 -4.76
N ALA A 84 8.10 7.19 -4.86
CA ALA A 84 7.76 6.36 -3.70
C ALA A 84 8.93 6.22 -2.71
N ALA A 85 10.15 6.01 -3.22
CA ALA A 85 11.36 5.97 -2.40
C ALA A 85 11.58 7.31 -1.67
N MET A 86 11.47 8.42 -2.38
CA MET A 86 11.56 9.75 -1.79
C MET A 86 10.48 9.99 -0.73
N ALA A 87 9.23 9.61 -0.99
CA ALA A 87 8.13 9.74 -0.04
C ALA A 87 8.37 8.93 1.25
N SER A 88 8.93 7.72 1.14
CA SER A 88 9.29 6.91 2.32
C SER A 88 10.37 7.55 3.20
N GLU A 89 11.21 8.40 2.64
CA GLU A 89 12.24 9.16 3.39
C GLU A 89 11.65 10.40 4.04
N ILE A 90 10.76 11.10 3.33
CA ILE A 90 10.25 12.42 3.75
C ILE A 90 9.15 12.31 4.80
N LEU A 91 8.28 11.30 4.72
CA LEU A 91 7.06 11.23 5.53
C LEU A 91 7.28 10.89 7.02
N PRO A 92 8.17 9.95 7.40
CA PRO A 92 8.40 9.65 8.82
C PRO A 92 8.87 10.89 9.61
N GLY A 93 8.36 11.04 10.83
CA GLY A 93 8.65 12.16 11.72
C GLY A 93 7.81 13.41 11.46
N LYS A 94 7.07 13.48 10.35
CA LYS A 94 6.10 14.56 10.10
C LYS A 94 4.80 14.33 10.85
N THR A 95 4.10 15.41 11.15
CA THR A 95 2.67 15.37 11.44
C THR A 95 1.87 15.01 10.19
N ILE A 96 0.65 14.49 10.36
CA ILE A 96 -0.26 14.23 9.23
C ILE A 96 -0.57 15.50 8.41
N LEU A 97 -0.59 16.69 9.04
CA LEU A 97 -0.84 17.95 8.36
C LEU A 97 0.38 18.42 7.55
N GLU A 98 1.59 18.27 8.08
CA GLU A 98 2.82 18.53 7.32
C GLU A 98 2.93 17.59 6.12
N ALA A 99 2.62 16.30 6.31
CA ALA A 99 2.61 15.33 5.23
C ALA A 99 1.60 15.68 4.13
N LEU A 100 0.40 16.13 4.49
CA LEU A 100 -0.63 16.57 3.53
C LEU A 100 -0.19 17.79 2.70
N ASN A 101 0.67 18.64 3.26
CA ASN A 101 1.21 19.84 2.62
C ASN A 101 2.62 19.65 2.04
N THR A 102 3.12 18.42 2.02
CA THR A 102 4.43 18.09 1.43
C THR A 102 4.23 17.73 -0.04
N ASP A 103 5.08 18.27 -0.92
CA ASP A 103 5.11 17.81 -2.31
C ASP A 103 5.81 16.45 -2.40
N LEU A 104 5.05 15.40 -2.72
CA LEU A 104 5.55 14.04 -2.88
C LEU A 104 5.89 13.69 -4.34
N VAL A 105 5.98 14.69 -5.24
CA VAL A 105 6.35 14.62 -6.67
C VAL A 105 5.35 13.87 -7.55
N CYS A 106 4.85 12.72 -7.08
CA CYS A 106 3.88 11.91 -7.80
C CYS A 106 2.45 12.19 -7.32
N ASP A 107 1.59 12.60 -8.25
CA ASP A 107 0.17 12.82 -8.03
C ASP A 107 -0.58 11.62 -7.42
N ALA A 108 -0.16 10.39 -7.75
CA ALA A 108 -0.74 9.19 -7.15
C ALA A 108 -0.48 9.11 -5.64
N ILE A 109 0.71 9.53 -5.18
CA ILE A 109 1.09 9.52 -3.77
C ILE A 109 0.40 10.68 -3.04
N ASN A 110 0.40 11.88 -3.64
CA ASN A 110 -0.32 13.04 -3.09
C ASN A 110 -1.82 12.74 -2.93
N THR A 111 -2.43 12.10 -3.93
CA THR A 111 -3.82 11.64 -3.84
C THR A 111 -3.98 10.58 -2.75
N ALA A 112 -3.09 9.59 -2.65
CA ALA A 112 -3.15 8.58 -1.61
C ALA A 112 -3.07 9.20 -0.20
N MET A 113 -2.20 10.21 -0.01
CA MET A 113 -2.09 10.97 1.25
C MET A 113 -3.38 11.71 1.59
N ARG A 114 -4.02 12.35 0.60
CA ARG A 114 -5.34 12.99 0.79
C ARG A 114 -6.40 11.99 1.21
N GLU A 115 -6.52 10.86 0.51
CA GLU A 115 -7.52 9.85 0.84
C GLU A 115 -7.25 9.22 2.21
N LEU A 116 -5.98 8.97 2.56
CA LEU A 116 -5.58 8.52 3.90
C LEU A 116 -5.99 9.52 4.97
N PHE A 117 -5.72 10.81 4.73
CA PHE A 117 -6.10 11.88 5.66
C PHE A 117 -7.61 11.89 5.91
N LEU A 118 -8.43 11.75 4.87
CA LEU A 118 -9.88 11.64 5.02
C LEU A 118 -10.28 10.44 5.90
N GLN A 119 -9.61 9.29 5.76
CA GLN A 119 -9.93 8.14 6.62
C GLN A 119 -9.59 8.42 8.08
N ILE A 120 -8.36 8.89 8.35
CA ILE A 120 -7.86 8.98 9.71
C ILE A 120 -8.60 10.04 10.54
N VAL A 121 -8.96 11.19 9.95
CA VAL A 121 -9.69 12.25 10.69
C VAL A 121 -11.14 11.87 11.04
N TYR A 122 -11.68 10.80 10.46
CA TYR A 122 -12.98 10.23 10.81
C TYR A 122 -12.86 8.96 11.66
N GLY A 123 -11.67 8.65 12.20
CA GLY A 123 -11.41 7.43 13.00
C GLY A 123 -11.53 6.14 12.18
N ARG A 124 -11.33 6.22 10.86
CA ARG A 124 -11.36 5.04 9.98
C ARG A 124 -9.95 4.51 9.80
N SER A 125 -9.45 3.82 10.81
CA SER A 125 -8.18 3.10 10.75
C SER A 125 -8.39 1.60 10.84
N GLN A 126 -7.45 0.82 10.29
CA GLN A 126 -7.46 -0.64 10.47
C GLN A 126 -7.34 -1.02 11.94
N THR A 127 -6.77 -0.13 12.75
CA THR A 127 -6.53 -0.30 14.18
C THR A 127 -7.56 0.41 15.06
N ALA A 128 -8.66 0.94 14.51
CA ALA A 128 -9.61 1.76 15.25
C ALA A 128 -10.15 1.05 16.52
N PHE A 129 -10.34 -0.27 16.44
CA PHE A 129 -10.84 -1.09 17.54
C PHE A 129 -9.77 -2.01 18.17
N SER A 130 -8.51 -1.85 17.79
CA SER A 130 -7.39 -2.61 18.34
C SER A 130 -6.83 -1.88 19.55
N GLU A 131 -6.93 -2.45 20.75
CA GLU A 131 -6.40 -1.83 21.97
C GLU A 131 -4.90 -1.52 21.84
N ASN A 132 -4.52 -0.24 22.01
CA ASN A 132 -3.15 0.29 21.80
C ASN A 132 -2.66 0.25 20.34
N GLY A 133 -3.54 -0.07 19.39
CA GLY A 133 -3.25 -0.15 17.98
C GLY A 133 -2.27 -1.27 17.62
N LEU A 134 -1.55 -1.09 16.51
CA LEU A 134 -0.46 -1.98 16.11
C LEU A 134 0.90 -1.36 16.44
N PRO A 135 1.92 -2.18 16.72
CA PRO A 135 3.27 -1.68 16.97
C PRO A 135 3.89 -1.06 15.71
N VAL A 136 4.89 -0.21 15.93
CA VAL A 136 5.82 0.21 14.86
C VAL A 136 6.52 -1.05 14.36
N GLY A 137 6.35 -1.35 13.08
CA GLY A 137 6.85 -2.50 12.34
C GLY A 137 5.73 -3.23 11.61
N ALA A 138 4.49 -3.09 12.08
CA ALA A 138 3.35 -3.86 11.59
C ALA A 138 3.05 -3.61 10.10
N SER A 139 3.31 -2.39 9.60
CA SER A 139 3.11 -2.09 8.17
C SER A 139 4.03 -2.92 7.26
N LEU A 140 5.23 -3.32 7.73
CA LEU A 140 6.12 -4.21 7.00
C LEU A 140 5.68 -5.67 7.08
N GLU A 141 5.07 -6.09 8.19
CA GLU A 141 4.57 -7.47 8.37
C GLU A 141 3.45 -7.80 7.37
N ASP A 142 2.66 -6.80 6.97
CA ASP A 142 1.63 -6.92 5.92
C ASP A 142 2.19 -7.38 4.56
N LEU A 143 3.49 -7.16 4.31
CA LEU A 143 4.16 -7.64 3.09
C LEU A 143 4.48 -9.15 3.15
N GLY A 144 4.29 -9.79 4.31
CA GLY A 144 4.50 -11.21 4.50
C GLY A 144 5.95 -11.67 4.29
N LYS A 145 6.10 -12.94 3.90
CA LYS A 145 7.43 -13.57 3.74
C LYS A 145 8.17 -12.99 2.55
N GLY A 146 9.35 -12.41 2.83
CA GLY A 146 10.20 -11.80 1.82
C GLY A 146 10.01 -10.29 1.66
N LEU A 147 9.18 -9.67 2.51
CA LEU A 147 8.98 -8.20 2.59
C LEU A 147 8.72 -7.58 1.21
N ARG A 148 7.79 -8.17 0.46
CA ARG A 148 7.45 -7.77 -0.90
C ARG A 148 5.93 -7.69 -1.07
N SER A 149 5.47 -6.63 -1.73
CA SER A 149 4.08 -6.50 -2.12
C SER A 149 3.62 -7.66 -3.01
N GLN A 150 2.39 -8.11 -2.77
CA GLN A 150 1.72 -9.06 -3.65
C GLN A 150 1.29 -8.34 -4.93
N VAL A 151 1.88 -8.74 -6.06
CA VAL A 151 1.62 -8.12 -7.37
C VAL A 151 1.19 -9.17 -8.39
N GLY A 152 0.25 -8.80 -9.26
CA GLY A 152 -0.22 -9.64 -10.35
C GLY A 152 -0.08 -8.92 -11.69
N THR A 153 0.60 -9.55 -12.64
CA THR A 153 0.71 -9.08 -14.03
C THR A 153 0.34 -10.23 -14.96
N SER A 154 -0.75 -10.04 -15.70
CA SER A 154 -1.19 -10.98 -16.73
C SER A 154 -1.55 -10.20 -17.99
N PHE A 155 -1.25 -10.79 -19.14
CA PHE A 155 -1.54 -10.23 -20.45
C PHE A 155 -2.47 -11.17 -21.21
N GLY A 156 -3.28 -10.64 -22.12
CA GLY A 156 -4.21 -11.45 -22.89
C GLY A 156 -4.51 -10.82 -24.23
N THR A 157 -4.62 -11.65 -25.27
CA THR A 157 -5.02 -11.19 -26.60
C THR A 157 -6.07 -12.12 -27.20
N LEU A 158 -6.90 -11.59 -28.08
CA LEU A 158 -7.84 -12.41 -28.87
C LEU A 158 -7.11 -13.43 -29.74
N LEU A 159 -5.94 -13.06 -30.28
CA LEU A 159 -5.21 -13.91 -31.23
C LEU A 159 -4.44 -15.05 -30.55
N LYS A 160 -3.92 -14.84 -29.33
CA LYS A 160 -2.97 -15.76 -28.66
C LYS A 160 -3.37 -16.17 -27.25
N GLY A 161 -4.52 -15.70 -26.75
CA GLY A 161 -5.01 -16.05 -25.42
C GLY A 161 -4.24 -15.37 -24.28
N SER A 162 -4.32 -15.96 -23.08
CA SER A 162 -3.76 -15.41 -21.84
C SER A 162 -2.28 -15.77 -21.63
N ARG A 163 -1.57 -14.93 -20.90
CA ARG A 163 -0.18 -15.07 -20.46
C ARG A 163 -0.06 -14.60 -19.01
N TYR A 164 0.20 -15.50 -18.09
CA TYR A 164 0.53 -15.16 -16.71
C TYR A 164 2.01 -14.80 -16.65
N LEU A 165 2.32 -13.58 -16.23
CA LEU A 165 3.69 -13.07 -16.19
C LEU A 165 4.21 -13.02 -14.75
N GLU A 166 3.36 -12.58 -13.83
CA GLU A 166 3.64 -12.55 -12.40
C GLU A 166 2.34 -12.73 -11.63
N LEU A 167 2.36 -13.56 -10.59
CA LEU A 167 1.25 -13.80 -9.68
C LEU A 167 1.75 -13.70 -8.22
N THR A 168 0.88 -14.00 -7.25
CA THR A 168 1.19 -13.95 -5.81
C THR A 168 2.47 -14.71 -5.45
N GLU A 169 2.74 -15.83 -6.11
CA GLU A 169 3.91 -16.66 -5.84
C GLU A 169 5.22 -16.06 -6.41
N GLY A 170 5.11 -15.20 -7.42
CA GLY A 170 6.23 -14.50 -8.04
C GLY A 170 6.27 -14.59 -9.57
N TYR A 171 7.49 -14.61 -10.10
CA TYR A 171 7.76 -14.56 -11.54
C TYR A 171 7.38 -15.88 -12.20
N ILE A 172 6.44 -15.85 -13.15
CA ILE A 172 6.03 -17.04 -13.89
C ILE A 172 7.07 -17.37 -14.96
N THR A 173 7.65 -18.56 -14.88
CA THR A 173 8.67 -19.06 -15.83
C THR A 173 8.06 -19.88 -16.96
N LYS A 174 7.01 -20.66 -16.68
CA LYS A 174 6.33 -21.49 -17.69
C LYS A 174 4.84 -21.57 -17.45
N LEU A 175 4.07 -21.72 -18.52
CA LEU A 175 2.67 -22.17 -18.48
C LEU A 175 2.60 -23.64 -18.92
N ALA A 176 1.82 -24.44 -18.20
CA ALA A 176 1.45 -25.80 -18.57
C ALA A 176 0.15 -25.77 -19.36
N LEU A 177 0.18 -26.35 -20.56
CA LEU A 177 -0.95 -26.48 -21.46
C LEU A 177 -1.36 -27.94 -21.62
N ASP A 178 -2.65 -28.22 -21.68
CA ASP A 178 -3.17 -29.53 -22.07
C ASP A 178 -3.17 -29.74 -23.60
N GLU A 179 -3.70 -30.88 -24.05
CA GLU A 179 -3.78 -31.26 -25.47
C GLU A 179 -4.63 -30.28 -26.30
N GLU A 180 -5.57 -29.58 -25.67
CA GLU A 180 -6.41 -28.56 -26.28
C GLU A 180 -5.78 -27.15 -26.17
N SER A 181 -4.53 -27.06 -25.72
CA SER A 181 -3.81 -25.80 -25.48
C SER A 181 -4.44 -24.88 -24.42
N GLN A 182 -5.20 -25.44 -23.48
CA GLN A 182 -5.76 -24.71 -22.34
C GLN A 182 -4.73 -24.64 -21.22
N ILE A 183 -4.65 -23.51 -20.51
CA ILE A 183 -3.73 -23.37 -19.36
C ILE A 183 -4.28 -24.20 -18.20
N ILE A 184 -3.51 -25.19 -17.75
CA ILE A 184 -3.88 -26.09 -16.64
C ILE A 184 -2.99 -25.92 -15.40
N GLY A 185 -1.88 -25.18 -15.53
CA GLY A 185 -0.94 -24.91 -14.45
C GLY A 185 0.17 -23.95 -14.87
N TYR A 186 1.06 -23.63 -13.95
CA TYR A 186 2.22 -22.77 -14.21
C TYR A 186 3.39 -23.04 -13.25
N GLU A 187 4.60 -22.75 -13.71
CA GLU A 187 5.84 -22.77 -12.92
C GLU A 187 6.19 -21.33 -12.54
N PHE A 188 6.64 -21.11 -11.32
CA PHE A 188 6.99 -19.79 -10.80
C PHE A 188 8.30 -19.83 -10.02
N VAL A 189 8.93 -18.66 -9.88
CA VAL A 189 10.08 -18.44 -9.00
C VAL A 189 9.71 -17.41 -7.95
N HIS A 190 9.81 -17.80 -6.68
CA HIS A 190 9.56 -16.91 -5.56
C HIS A 190 10.76 -15.98 -5.31
N LEU A 191 10.82 -14.86 -6.03
CA LEU A 191 11.97 -13.94 -6.05
C LEU A 191 12.49 -13.54 -4.66
N GLY A 192 11.61 -13.26 -3.71
CA GLY A 192 12.01 -12.93 -2.33
C GLY A 192 12.81 -14.05 -1.64
N LYS A 193 12.35 -15.30 -1.78
CA LYS A 193 13.02 -16.48 -1.21
C LYS A 193 14.33 -16.78 -1.93
N MET A 194 14.34 -16.65 -3.26
CA MET A 194 15.56 -16.81 -4.05
C MET A 194 16.64 -15.82 -3.61
N MET A 195 16.31 -14.53 -3.54
CA MET A 195 17.26 -13.49 -3.16
C MET A 195 17.73 -13.64 -1.71
N GLU A 196 16.86 -14.11 -0.80
CA GLU A 196 17.25 -14.41 0.57
C GLU A 196 18.27 -15.55 0.64
N ALA A 197 18.07 -16.64 -0.11
CA ALA A 197 19.02 -17.76 -0.18
C ALA A 197 20.37 -17.32 -0.76
N VAL A 198 20.36 -16.54 -1.85
CA VAL A 198 21.60 -15.98 -2.43
C VAL A 198 22.34 -15.11 -1.42
N LYS A 199 21.63 -14.23 -0.68
CA LYS A 199 22.24 -13.41 0.39
C LYS A 199 22.84 -14.24 1.52
N LYS A 200 22.32 -15.45 1.77
CA LYS A 200 22.85 -16.41 2.76
C LYS A 200 24.02 -17.25 2.22
N GLY A 201 24.44 -17.04 0.97
CA GLY A 201 25.60 -17.69 0.37
C GLY A 201 25.29 -18.95 -0.44
N THR A 202 24.01 -19.27 -0.67
CA THR A 202 23.63 -20.34 -1.61
C THR A 202 23.97 -19.93 -3.04
N ASP A 203 24.49 -20.87 -3.84
CA ASP A 203 24.73 -20.62 -5.27
C ASP A 203 23.44 -20.18 -5.98
N ALA A 204 23.56 -19.28 -6.95
CA ALA A 204 22.41 -18.70 -7.62
C ALA A 204 21.51 -19.74 -8.30
N ASN A 205 22.08 -20.81 -8.87
CA ASN A 205 21.30 -21.86 -9.52
C ASN A 205 20.60 -22.76 -8.51
N GLU A 206 21.24 -23.04 -7.38
CA GLU A 206 20.64 -23.79 -6.28
C GLU A 206 19.50 -23.00 -5.63
N ALA A 207 19.71 -21.70 -5.39
CA ALA A 207 18.70 -20.79 -4.87
C ALA A 207 17.50 -20.66 -5.81
N LEU A 208 17.75 -20.56 -7.12
CA LEU A 208 16.70 -20.57 -8.14
C LEU A 208 15.86 -21.84 -8.04
N LYS A 209 16.49 -23.02 -8.08
CA LYS A 209 15.80 -24.32 -7.98
C LYS A 209 15.00 -24.44 -6.68
N GLY A 210 15.56 -24.01 -5.55
CA GLY A 210 14.89 -24.07 -4.25
C GLY A 210 13.73 -23.08 -4.10
N ALA A 211 13.70 -22.02 -4.90
CA ALA A 211 12.61 -21.05 -4.94
C ALA A 211 11.61 -21.30 -6.08
N THR A 212 11.87 -22.27 -6.96
CA THR A 212 10.96 -22.70 -8.02
C THR A 212 9.88 -23.62 -7.46
N GLY A 213 8.64 -23.36 -7.84
CA GLY A 213 7.52 -24.23 -7.59
C GLY A 213 6.55 -24.24 -8.78
N HIS A 214 5.50 -25.04 -8.69
CA HIS A 214 4.44 -25.05 -9.68
C HIS A 214 3.06 -25.14 -9.02
N TYR A 215 2.03 -24.75 -9.77
CA TYR A 215 0.65 -24.76 -9.34
C TYR A 215 -0.26 -25.37 -10.41
N GLY A 216 -1.39 -25.93 -9.99
CA GLY A 216 -2.37 -26.57 -10.86
C GLY A 216 -1.94 -27.97 -11.31
N ARG A 217 -2.48 -28.44 -12.44
CA ARG A 217 -2.15 -29.73 -13.06
C ARG A 217 -0.88 -29.61 -13.91
N PHE A 218 0.15 -28.95 -13.34
CA PHE A 218 1.38 -28.64 -14.07
C PHE A 218 2.05 -29.89 -14.62
N ASP A 219 2.13 -30.95 -13.83
CA ASP A 219 2.76 -32.22 -14.23
C ASP A 219 1.98 -33.01 -15.28
N GLU A 220 0.72 -32.63 -15.56
CA GLU A 220 -0.13 -33.24 -16.59
C GLU A 220 -0.05 -32.51 -17.94
N ALA A 221 0.88 -31.57 -18.11
CA ALA A 221 0.96 -30.76 -19.33
C ALA A 221 1.33 -31.59 -20.56
N ALA A 222 0.58 -31.39 -21.65
CA ALA A 222 0.99 -31.81 -22.99
C ALA A 222 2.10 -30.91 -23.54
N LYS A 223 2.12 -29.63 -23.14
CA LYS A 223 3.13 -28.65 -23.57
C LYS A 223 3.44 -27.63 -22.48
N TYR A 224 4.71 -27.24 -22.35
CA TYR A 224 5.13 -26.07 -21.58
C TYR A 224 5.56 -24.93 -22.50
N ILE A 225 5.17 -23.69 -22.18
CA ILE A 225 5.57 -22.50 -22.94
C ILE A 225 6.14 -21.41 -22.02
N ASP A 226 7.09 -20.61 -22.54
CA ASP A 226 7.50 -19.35 -21.91
C ASP A 226 6.46 -18.27 -22.25
N PRO A 227 5.73 -17.73 -21.24
CA PRO A 227 4.64 -16.80 -21.50
C PRO A 227 5.07 -15.45 -22.09
N ARG A 228 6.36 -15.17 -22.19
CA ARG A 228 6.93 -13.93 -22.74
C ARG A 228 7.43 -14.07 -24.17
N LYS A 229 7.59 -15.29 -24.68
CA LYS A 229 8.19 -15.56 -26.00
C LYS A 229 7.27 -16.34 -26.92
N GLU A 230 6.50 -17.26 -26.37
CA GLU A 230 5.59 -18.17 -27.09
C GLU A 230 4.12 -17.88 -26.77
#